data_AF-A0A0M9XN03-F1
#
_entry.id   AF-A0A0M9XN03-F1
#
_cell.length_a   1.000
_cell.length_b   1.000
_cell.length_c   1.000
_cell.angle_alpha   90.00
_cell.angle_beta   90.00
_cell.angle_gamma   90.00
#
_symmetry.space_group_name_H-M   'P 1'
#
loop_
_entity.id
_entity.type
_entity.pdbx_description
1 polymer ?
#
loop_
_entity_poly.entity_id
_entity_poly.type
_entity_poly.pdbx_seq_one_letter_code
_entity_poly.pdbx_strand_id
1 'polypeptide(L)'
;MLTASSENASTKAGSRAPQDVLRDRLLVELQDKNPGVALTHLQEETTKRPSLAKHCMAIARALGRAAVAKYGGATHRAQAWSRPVCDTSFATGVASVQ
;
A
#
# COMPACT_ATOMS: atom_id res chain seq x y z
N MET A 1 8.86 -13.73 27.27
CA MET A 1 7.65 -13.12 26.65
C MET A 1 7.72 -13.34 25.14
N LEU A 2 6.55 -13.47 24.50
CA LEU A 2 6.23 -14.23 23.27
C LEU A 2 7.23 -14.22 22.09
N THR A 3 7.46 -15.42 21.56
CA THR A 3 7.88 -15.74 20.20
C THR A 3 6.81 -15.40 19.17
N ALA A 4 7.18 -14.71 18.08
CA ALA A 4 6.49 -14.79 16.80
C ALA A 4 7.53 -14.63 15.66
N SER A 5 7.87 -15.77 15.05
CA SER A 5 8.64 -15.86 13.82
C SER A 5 7.85 -15.28 12.65
N SER A 6 8.53 -14.47 11.84
CA SER A 6 8.42 -14.60 10.39
C SER A 6 9.79 -14.34 9.79
N GLU A 7 10.57 -15.41 9.84
CA GLU A 7 11.66 -15.69 8.94
C GLU A 7 11.12 -15.66 7.50
N ASN A 8 11.11 -14.49 6.86
CA ASN A 8 11.19 -14.41 5.40
C ASN A 8 11.73 -13.07 4.89
N ALA A 9 12.68 -12.49 5.63
CA ALA A 9 13.35 -11.26 5.22
C ALA A 9 14.49 -11.50 4.19
N SER A 10 14.71 -12.73 3.73
CA SER A 10 15.82 -13.03 2.84
C SER A 10 15.52 -14.25 1.96
N THR A 11 14.91 -14.05 0.79
CA THR A 11 15.12 -14.84 -0.44
C THR A 11 14.26 -14.29 -1.58
N LYS A 12 14.74 -13.24 -2.28
CA LYS A 12 14.75 -13.18 -3.77
C LYS A 12 15.27 -11.84 -4.28
N ALA A 13 16.56 -11.86 -4.64
CA ALA A 13 17.07 -11.08 -5.75
C ALA A 13 16.70 -11.70 -7.13
N GLY A 14 15.72 -12.61 -7.19
CA GLY A 14 15.29 -13.29 -8.43
C GLY A 14 13.78 -13.19 -8.62
N SER A 15 13.35 -12.49 -9.67
CA SER A 15 11.94 -12.27 -10.04
C SER A 15 11.12 -11.60 -8.93
N ARG A 16 11.02 -10.26 -8.96
CA ARG A 16 10.09 -9.50 -8.10
C ARG A 16 8.71 -10.15 -8.15
N ALA A 17 8.15 -10.46 -6.99
CA ALA A 17 6.83 -11.06 -6.95
C ALA A 17 5.80 -10.08 -7.55
N PRO A 18 4.74 -10.55 -8.21
CA PRO A 18 3.77 -9.68 -8.89
C PRO A 18 3.20 -8.58 -7.98
N GLN A 19 3.01 -8.85 -6.69
CA GLN A 19 2.57 -7.88 -5.70
C GLN A 19 3.59 -6.78 -5.39
N ASP A 20 4.89 -7.09 -5.43
CA ASP A 20 5.95 -6.09 -5.22
C ASP A 20 6.07 -5.17 -6.42
N VAL A 21 5.98 -5.72 -7.63
CA VAL A 21 5.92 -4.92 -8.87
C VAL A 21 4.71 -4.00 -8.87
N LEU A 22 3.54 -4.50 -8.47
CA LEU A 22 2.34 -3.68 -8.35
C LEU A 22 2.52 -2.59 -7.30
N ARG A 23 3.02 -2.93 -6.10
CA ARG A 23 3.27 -1.96 -5.03
C ARG A 23 4.18 -0.82 -5.51
N ASP A 24 5.32 -1.16 -6.09
CA ASP A 24 6.32 -0.17 -6.51
C ASP A 24 5.75 0.74 -7.61
N ARG A 25 4.99 0.17 -8.57
CA ARG A 25 4.29 0.94 -9.59
C ARG A 25 3.28 1.92 -8.99
N LEU A 26 2.46 1.46 -8.04
CA LEU A 26 1.47 2.30 -7.38
C LEU A 26 2.10 3.38 -6.49
N LEU A 27 3.26 3.11 -5.88
CA LEU A 27 4.02 4.10 -5.13
C LEU A 27 4.54 5.22 -6.05
N VAL A 28 5.04 4.86 -7.23
CA VAL A 28 5.45 5.85 -8.24
C VAL A 28 4.24 6.66 -8.70
N GLU A 29 3.12 6.00 -9.01
CA GLU A 29 1.91 6.69 -9.49
C GLU A 29 1.27 7.59 -8.42
N LEU A 30 1.32 7.19 -7.15
CA LEU A 30 0.89 8.02 -6.03
C LEU A 30 1.75 9.29 -5.94
N GLN A 31 3.07 9.15 -6.09
CA GLN A 31 4.01 10.28 -6.05
C GLN A 31 3.92 11.20 -7.27
N ASP A 32 3.67 10.64 -8.45
CA ASP A 32 3.52 11.41 -9.69
C ASP A 32 2.16 12.12 -9.77
N LYS A 33 1.08 11.38 -9.52
CA LYS A 33 -0.30 11.87 -9.61
C LYS A 33 -0.86 12.18 -8.22
N ASN A 34 -1.76 11.33 -7.73
CA ASN A 34 -2.44 11.49 -6.44
C ASN A 34 -2.75 10.11 -5.85
N PRO A 35 -2.93 10.02 -4.51
CA PRO A 35 -3.27 8.77 -3.84
C PRO A 35 -4.54 8.14 -4.40
N GLY A 36 -5.56 8.95 -4.72
CA GLY A 36 -6.82 8.46 -5.29
C GLY A 36 -6.63 7.64 -6.57
N VAL A 37 -5.75 8.05 -7.48
CA VAL A 37 -5.48 7.32 -8.74
C VAL A 37 -4.79 5.98 -8.46
N ALA A 38 -3.79 5.98 -7.57
CA ALA A 38 -3.12 4.76 -7.15
C ALA A 38 -4.08 3.78 -6.45
N LEU A 39 -5.01 4.28 -5.63
CA LEU A 39 -6.03 3.46 -4.98
C LEU A 39 -7.03 2.87 -5.99
N THR A 40 -7.46 3.64 -7.00
CA THR A 40 -8.30 3.13 -8.09
C THR A 40 -7.60 2.01 -8.86
N HIS A 41 -6.33 2.21 -9.25
CA HIS A 41 -5.57 1.15 -9.92
C HIS A 41 -5.34 -0.08 -9.02
N LEU A 42 -5.13 0.10 -7.72
CA LEU A 42 -5.08 -1.02 -6.77
C LEU A 42 -6.39 -1.82 -6.77
N GLN A 43 -7.54 -1.12 -6.71
CA GLN A 43 -8.86 -1.75 -6.74
C GLN A 43 -9.10 -2.52 -8.04
N GLU A 44 -8.74 -1.95 -9.19
CA GLU A 44 -8.84 -2.63 -10.48
C GLU A 44 -7.97 -3.88 -10.55
N GLU A 45 -6.69 -3.79 -10.15
CA GLU A 45 -5.76 -4.91 -10.22
C GLU A 45 -6.14 -6.04 -9.26
N THR A 46 -6.65 -5.70 -8.07
CA THR A 46 -7.12 -6.71 -7.10
C THR A 46 -8.45 -7.35 -7.53
N THR A 47 -9.30 -6.61 -8.23
CA THR A 47 -10.53 -7.14 -8.86
C THR A 47 -10.19 -8.08 -10.02
N LYS A 48 -9.22 -7.71 -10.87
CA LYS A 48 -8.75 -8.53 -12.00
C LYS A 48 -7.97 -9.76 -11.52
N ARG A 49 -7.26 -9.65 -10.39
CA ARG A 49 -6.37 -10.68 -9.86
C ARG A 49 -6.65 -10.93 -8.37
N PRO A 50 -7.52 -11.87 -8.01
CA PRO A 50 -7.83 -12.18 -6.61
C PRO A 50 -6.61 -12.71 -5.82
N SER A 51 -5.57 -13.20 -6.50
CA SER A 51 -4.29 -13.53 -5.87
C SER A 51 -3.58 -12.29 -5.28
N LEU A 52 -3.75 -11.12 -5.90
CA LEU A 52 -3.23 -9.84 -5.40
C LEU A 52 -4.13 -9.25 -4.31
N ALA A 53 -5.42 -9.57 -4.30
CA ALA A 53 -6.34 -9.12 -3.26
C ALA A 53 -5.88 -9.58 -1.85
N LYS A 54 -5.25 -10.75 -1.75
CA LYS A 54 -4.62 -11.24 -0.50
C LYS A 54 -3.51 -10.32 0.03
N HIS A 55 -2.85 -9.57 -0.86
CA HIS A 55 -1.80 -8.62 -0.54
C HIS A 55 -2.30 -7.17 -0.48
N CYS A 56 -3.58 -6.92 -0.77
CA CYS A 56 -4.14 -5.57 -0.85
C CYS A 56 -3.90 -4.76 0.41
N MET A 57 -4.09 -5.38 1.60
CA MET A 57 -3.87 -4.72 2.88
C MET A 57 -2.42 -4.26 3.10
N ALA A 58 -1.44 -5.06 2.68
CA ALA A 58 -0.03 -4.73 2.81
C ALA A 58 0.37 -3.60 1.86
N ILE A 59 -0.13 -3.65 0.62
CA ILE A 59 0.10 -2.61 -0.39
C ILE A 59 -0.57 -1.30 0.03
N ALA A 60 -1.84 -1.33 0.46
CA ALA A 60 -2.59 -0.18 0.92
C ALA A 60 -1.91 0.51 2.11
N ARG A 61 -1.40 -0.25 3.10
CA ARG A 61 -0.61 0.31 4.21
C ARG A 61 0.63 1.05 3.72
N ALA A 62 1.36 0.48 2.76
CA ALA A 62 2.55 1.12 2.20
C ALA A 62 2.21 2.42 1.46
N LEU A 63 1.12 2.42 0.68
CA LEU A 63 0.60 3.61 0.01
C LEU A 63 0.17 4.69 1.02
N GLY A 64 -0.46 4.32 2.13
CA GLY A 64 -0.85 5.26 3.19
C GLY A 64 0.35 6.00 3.76
N ARG A 65 1.44 5.28 4.06
CA ARG A 65 2.70 5.91 4.52
C ARG A 65 3.30 6.82 3.47
N ALA A 66 3.31 6.39 2.21
CA ALA A 66 3.83 7.19 1.11
C ALA A 66 2.98 8.45 0.82
N ALA A 67 1.67 8.37 1.02
CA ALA A 67 0.78 9.53 0.92
C ALA A 67 1.12 10.61 1.94
N VAL A 68 1.40 10.22 3.19
CA VAL A 68 1.86 11.15 4.23
C VAL A 68 3.17 11.81 3.81
N ALA A 69 4.13 11.03 3.31
CA ALA A 69 5.40 11.55 2.82
C ALA A 69 5.21 12.56 1.66
N LYS A 70 4.33 12.25 0.69
CA LYS A 70 4.00 13.16 -0.43
C LYS A 70 3.41 14.48 0.05
N TYR A 71 2.53 14.46 1.05
CA TYR A 71 1.91 15.67 1.59
C TYR A 71 2.73 16.37 2.68
N GLY A 72 4.03 16.03 2.83
CA GLY A 72 4.92 16.68 3.79
C GLY A 72 4.52 16.44 5.25
N GLY A 73 4.02 15.25 5.57
CA GLY A 73 3.57 14.90 6.92
C GLY A 73 2.11 15.25 7.22
N ALA A 74 1.37 15.87 6.29
CA ALA A 74 -0.03 16.21 6.50
C ALA A 74 -0.95 14.97 6.45
N THR A 75 -1.05 14.27 7.60
CA THR A 75 -1.87 13.07 7.74
C THR A 75 -3.34 13.31 7.44
N HIS A 76 -3.90 14.48 7.78
CA HIS A 76 -5.30 14.79 7.46
C HIS A 76 -5.57 14.77 5.94
N ARG A 77 -4.63 15.26 5.13
CA ARG A 77 -4.78 15.29 3.66
C ARG A 77 -4.69 13.88 3.09
N ALA A 78 -3.82 13.05 3.65
CA ALA A 78 -3.74 11.65 3.27
C ALA A 78 -5.01 10.88 3.67
N GLN A 79 -5.53 11.06 4.89
CA GLN A 79 -6.75 10.41 5.38
C GLN A 79 -7.99 10.73 4.52
N ALA A 80 -8.07 11.92 3.94
CA ALA A 80 -9.18 12.32 3.07
C ALA A 80 -9.38 11.41 1.83
N TRP A 81 -8.35 10.65 1.44
CA TRP A 81 -8.40 9.73 0.30
C TRP A 81 -8.85 8.31 0.67
N SER A 82 -9.03 7.99 1.95
CA SER A 82 -9.39 6.64 2.39
C SER A 82 -10.83 6.28 1.99
N ARG A 83 -11.03 5.11 1.36
CA ARG A 83 -12.35 4.56 0.99
C ARG A 83 -12.65 3.25 1.75
N PRO A 84 -13.81 2.60 1.53
CA PRO A 84 -14.06 1.25 2.07
C PRO A 84 -13.45 0.18 1.15
N VAL A 85 -13.27 -1.04 1.65
CA VAL A 85 -12.77 -2.27 0.95
C VAL A 85 -11.28 -2.61 1.18
N CYS A 86 -10.32 -1.89 0.61
CA CYS A 86 -8.89 -2.08 0.93
C CYS A 86 -8.28 -0.92 1.72
N ASP A 87 -8.97 0.22 1.71
CA ASP A 87 -8.44 1.49 2.14
C ASP A 87 -8.53 1.71 3.66
N THR A 88 -9.24 0.87 4.42
CA THR A 88 -9.07 0.84 5.88
C THR A 88 -7.61 0.55 6.25
N SER A 89 -6.92 -0.30 5.46
CA SER A 89 -5.49 -0.53 5.60
C SER A 89 -4.66 0.66 5.14
N PHE A 90 -5.14 1.46 4.18
CA PHE A 90 -4.52 2.73 3.79
C PHE A 90 -4.59 3.75 4.93
N ALA A 91 -5.76 3.98 5.52
CA ALA A 91 -5.93 4.82 6.70
C ALA A 91 -5.04 4.36 7.87
N THR A 92 -4.92 3.03 8.06
CA THR A 92 -3.99 2.46 9.05
C THR A 92 -2.54 2.78 8.72
N GLY A 93 -2.17 2.73 7.44
CA GLY A 93 -0.85 3.14 6.96
C GLY A 93 -0.56 4.61 7.25
N VAL A 94 -1.52 5.49 6.96
CA VAL A 94 -1.43 6.92 7.28
C VAL A 94 -1.29 7.15 8.79
N ALA A 95 -2.11 6.47 9.60
CA ALA A 95 -2.06 6.55 11.06
C ALA A 95 -0.77 5.97 11.65
N SER A 96 -0.09 5.05 10.95
CA SER A 96 1.19 4.48 11.40
C SER A 96 2.39 5.43 11.27
N VAL A 97 2.22 6.58 10.59
CA VAL A 97 3.25 7.63 10.46
C VAL A 97 2.88 8.88 11.28
N GLN A 98 1.79 8.81 12.05
CA GLN A 98 1.32 9.90 12.92
C GLN A 98 2.26 10.10 14.10
#